data_AF-A0A9W5QJL9-F1
#
_entry.id   AF-A0A9W5QJL9-F1
#
_cell.length_a   1.000
_cell.length_b   1.000
_cell.length_c   1.000
_cell.angle_alpha   90.00
_cell.angle_beta   90.00
_cell.angle_gamma   90.00
#
_symmetry.space_group_name_H-M   'P 1'
#
loop_
_entity.id
_entity.type
_entity.pdbx_description
1 polymer ?
#
loop_
_entity_poly.entity_id
_entity_poly.type
_entity_poly.pdbx_seq_one_letter_code
_entity_poly.pdbx_strand_id
1 'polypeptide(L)' 'MIDQPMEFFRNLPTKTCAHCGKEIDEQHEAYHNKCDDCVHEE' A
#
# COMPACT_ATOMS: atom_id res chain seq x y z
N MET A 1 -9.48 -4.70 21.31
CA MET A 1 -10.52 -4.36 20.31
C MET A 1 -10.23 -2.96 19.81
N ILE A 2 -10.46 -2.69 18.53
CA ILE A 2 -10.32 -1.33 17.99
C ILE A 2 -11.52 -0.52 18.48
N ASP A 3 -11.26 0.49 19.29
CA ASP A 3 -12.30 1.28 19.98
C ASP A 3 -13.09 2.17 18.99
N GLN A 4 -12.42 2.64 17.93
CA GLN A 4 -12.98 3.51 16.88
C GLN A 4 -12.60 2.99 15.48
N PRO A 5 -13.30 1.98 14.94
CA PRO A 5 -12.93 1.35 13.66
C PRO A 5 -12.96 2.33 12.48
N MET A 6 -13.90 3.28 12.45
CA MET A 6 -13.98 4.27 11.37
C MET A 6 -12.77 5.20 11.33
N GLU A 7 -12.26 5.63 12.50
CA GLU A 7 -11.06 6.46 12.59
C GLU A 7 -9.81 5.67 12.18
N PHE A 8 -9.75 4.38 12.47
CA PHE A 8 -8.67 3.51 12.00
C PHE A 8 -8.62 3.45 10.47
N PHE A 9 -9.77 3.20 9.81
CA PHE A 9 -9.81 3.10 8.34
C PHE A 9 -9.59 4.46 7.64
N ARG A 10 -9.99 5.58 8.26
CA ARG A 10 -9.72 6.93 7.73
C ARG A 10 -8.25 7.31 7.75
N ASN A 11 -7.50 6.75 8.71
CA ASN A 11 -6.08 7.02 8.90
C ASN A 11 -5.21 5.83 8.47
N LEU A 12 -5.72 4.98 7.56
CA LEU A 12 -4.93 3.89 7.02
C LEU A 12 -3.73 4.49 6.26
N PRO A 13 -2.49 4.05 6.55
CA PRO A 13 -1.33 4.54 5.81
C PRO A 13 -1.47 4.18 4.34
N THR A 14 -0.91 5.02 3.48
CA THR A 14 -0.82 4.72 2.06
C THR A 14 0.03 3.49 1.84
N LYS A 15 -0.29 2.74 0.79
CA LYS A 15 0.43 1.53 0.42
C LYS A 15 1.83 1.92 -0.04
N THR A 16 2.87 1.28 0.50
CA THR A 16 4.26 1.54 0.10
C THR A 16 4.92 0.32 -0.50
N CYS A 17 5.83 0.54 -1.46
CA CYS A 17 6.59 -0.50 -2.12
C CYS A 17 7.59 -1.15 -1.15
N ALA A 18 7.56 -2.47 -1.04
CA ALA A 18 8.46 -3.26 -0.21
C ALA A 18 9.93 -3.23 -0.70
N HIS A 19 10.18 -2.78 -1.93
CA HIS A 19 11.54 -2.65 -2.49
C HIS A 19 12.11 -1.25 -2.33
N CYS A 20 11.41 -0.23 -2.84
CA CYS A 20 11.92 1.13 -2.91
C CYS A 20 11.30 2.11 -1.90
N GLY A 21 10.26 1.69 -1.15
CA GLY A 21 9.60 2.52 -0.14
C GLY A 21 8.70 3.63 -0.67
N LYS A 22 8.61 3.80 -2.00
CA LYS A 22 7.70 4.78 -2.61
C LYS A 22 6.24 4.41 -2.37
N GLU A 23 5.38 5.43 -2.33
CA GLU A 23 3.93 5.25 -2.35
C GLU A 23 3.49 4.55 -3.64
N ILE A 24 2.61 3.56 -3.51
CA ILE A 24 2.00 2.84 -4.64
C ILE A 24 0.66 3.53 -4.93
N ASP A 25 0.57 4.16 -6.11
CA ASP A 25 -0.63 4.85 -6.59
C ASP A 25 -1.75 3.88 -7.06
N GLU A 26 -1.43 2.59 -7.21
CA GLU A 26 -2.36 1.62 -7.78
C GLU A 26 -3.39 1.05 -6.79
N GLN A 27 -4.66 1.21 -7.14
CA GLN A 27 -5.82 0.61 -6.44
C GLN A 27 -6.35 -0.67 -7.11
N HIS A 28 -5.72 -1.17 -8.18
CA HIS A 28 -6.26 -2.34 -8.90
C HIS A 28 -5.84 -3.68 -8.28
N GLU A 29 -4.69 -3.74 -7.59
CA GLU A 29 -4.11 -4.98 -7.09
C GLU A 29 -3.78 -4.93 -5.60
N ALA A 30 -4.72 -5.40 -4.76
CA ALA A 30 -4.55 -5.45 -3.31
C ALA A 30 -3.45 -6.42 -2.84
N TYR A 31 -3.03 -7.37 -3.69
CA TYR A 31 -2.07 -8.43 -3.32
C TYR A 31 -0.61 -8.10 -3.66
N HIS A 32 -0.37 -7.11 -4.51
CA HIS A 32 0.98 -6.73 -4.92
C HIS A 32 1.63 -5.86 -3.86
N ASN A 33 2.91 -6.05 -3.57
CA ASN A 33 3.66 -5.26 -2.58
C ASN A 33 4.85 -4.51 -3.19
N LYS A 34 5.02 -4.56 -4.51
CA LYS A 34 6.01 -3.77 -5.26
C LYS A 34 5.26 -2.81 -6.20
N CYS A 35 5.85 -1.64 -6.47
CA CYS A 35 5.34 -0.71 -7.50
C CYS A 35 5.73 -1.20 -8.91
N ASP A 36 5.04 -0.72 -9.95
CA ASP A 36 5.34 -1.04 -11.36
C ASP A 36 6.82 -0.93 -11.72
N ASP A 37 7.47 0.15 -11.27
CA ASP A 37 8.91 0.38 -11.49
C ASP A 37 9.76 -0.82 -11.04
N CYS A 38 9.40 -1.46 -9.92
CA CYS A 38 10.16 -2.54 -9.29
C CYS A 38 9.63 -3.94 -9.61
N VAL A 39 8.47 -4.04 -10.27
CA VAL A 39 7.93 -5.30 -10.78
C VAL A 39 8.61 -5.68 -12.10
N HIS A 40 9.04 -4.68 -12.88
CA HIS A 40 9.66 -4.88 -14.19
C HIS A 40 11.21 -5.02 -14.19
N GLU A 41 11.86 -5.01 -13.02
CA GLU A 41 13.33 -5.18 -12.88
C GLU A 41 13.78 -6.67 -12.95
N GLU A 42 13.18 -7.49 -13.82
CA GLU A 42 13.53 -8.91 -14.00
C GLU A 42 14.88 -9.15 -14.71
#